data_AF-A0A9W9SMD1-F1
#
_entry.id   AF-A0A9W9SMD1-F1
#
_cell.length_a   1.000
_cell.length_b   1.000
_cell.length_c   1.000
_cell.angle_alpha   90.00
_cell.angle_beta   90.00
_cell.angle_gamma   90.00
#
_symmetry.space_group_name_H-M   'P 1'
#
loop_
_entity.id
_entity.type
_entity.pdbx_description
1 polymer ?
#
loop_
_entity_poly.entity_id
_entity_poly.type
_entity_poly.pdbx_seq_one_letter_code
_entity_poly.pdbx_strand_id
1 'polypeptide(L)'
;MPFLSHKLPSIDDIQDGSILQGMDLSWRDSSTCPTMPEYLKMISNKTGGLFRITIRLMQLESTCSRDNIQLVEILAKLYQIRDDYKNLRSDVYAQQKGVCDDTTEGKFSFFIVHNVQVDPDSKVVRNVLQQKTDDGRIKESVILCLESTHSFQYTEEV
;
A
#
# COMPACT_ATOMS: atom_id res chain seq x y z
N MET A 1 7.31 40.17 11.22
CA MET A 1 7.28 39.16 10.14
C MET A 1 7.54 37.78 10.75
N PRO A 2 6.51 36.96 11.08
CA PRO A 2 6.69 35.67 11.75
C PRO A 2 6.75 34.47 10.79
N PHE A 3 6.75 34.67 9.47
CA PHE A 3 6.63 33.61 8.47
C PHE A 3 7.85 32.67 8.32
N LEU A 4 8.92 32.84 9.11
CA LEU A 4 10.19 32.11 8.95
C LEU A 4 10.31 30.83 9.80
N SER A 5 9.30 30.42 10.57
CA SER A 5 9.38 29.21 11.41
C SER A 5 8.88 27.93 10.73
N HIS A 6 8.23 28.00 9.56
CA HIS A 6 7.63 26.85 8.90
C HIS A 6 8.59 26.23 7.88
N LYS A 7 8.83 24.92 7.97
CA LYS A 7 9.65 24.19 6.98
C LYS A 7 8.89 24.08 5.67
N LEU A 8 9.46 24.62 4.59
CA LEU A 8 8.93 24.49 3.23
C LEU A 8 8.79 23.01 2.81
N PRO A 9 7.82 22.69 1.92
CA PRO A 9 7.81 21.41 1.20
C PRO A 9 9.13 21.22 0.45
N SER A 10 9.74 20.03 0.50
CA SER A 10 10.96 19.76 -0.28
C SER A 10 10.63 19.10 -1.62
N ILE A 11 11.54 19.25 -2.59
CA ILE A 11 11.47 18.52 -3.87
C ILE A 11 11.51 17.01 -3.63
N ASP A 12 12.17 16.57 -2.56
CA ASP A 12 12.24 15.15 -2.17
C ASP A 12 10.85 14.57 -1.89
N ASP A 13 9.93 15.33 -1.28
CA ASP A 13 8.55 14.87 -1.02
C ASP A 13 7.78 14.53 -2.32
N ILE A 14 8.13 15.17 -3.45
CA ILE A 14 7.54 14.90 -4.78
C ILE A 14 8.29 13.77 -5.49
N GLN A 15 9.62 13.79 -5.40
CA GLN A 15 10.49 12.83 -6.07
C GLN A 15 10.34 11.42 -5.47
N ASP A 16 10.04 11.34 -4.17
CA ASP A 16 9.71 10.12 -3.45
C ASP A 16 8.53 9.38 -4.09
N GLY A 17 7.44 10.06 -4.46
CA GLY A 17 6.25 9.40 -5.03
C GLY A 17 6.55 8.55 -6.28
N SER A 18 7.34 9.09 -7.20
CA SER A 18 7.73 8.41 -8.45
C SER A 18 8.72 7.26 -8.21
N ILE A 19 9.68 7.46 -7.30
CA ILE A 19 10.65 6.41 -6.92
C ILE A 19 9.93 5.23 -6.28
N LEU A 20 8.92 5.50 -5.46
CA LEU A 20 8.19 4.49 -4.70
C LEU A 20 7.18 3.72 -5.54
N GLN A 21 6.55 4.37 -6.51
CA GLN A 21 5.85 3.65 -7.58
C GLN A 21 6.84 2.75 -8.34
N GLY A 22 8.07 3.21 -8.58
CA GLY A 22 9.14 2.38 -9.15
C GLY A 22 9.51 1.17 -8.30
N MET A 23 9.50 1.28 -6.96
CA MET A 23 9.75 0.15 -6.06
C MET A 23 8.65 -0.90 -6.13
N ASP A 24 7.38 -0.47 -6.15
CA ASP A 24 6.22 -1.37 -6.31
C ASP A 24 6.29 -2.14 -7.65
N LEU A 25 6.60 -1.44 -8.74
CA LEU A 25 6.82 -2.04 -10.05
C LEU A 25 8.02 -3.00 -10.06
N SER A 26 9.11 -2.64 -9.40
CA SER A 26 10.32 -3.48 -9.30
C SER A 26 10.04 -4.79 -8.55
N TRP A 27 9.33 -4.74 -7.42
CA TRP A 27 8.95 -5.94 -6.67
C TRP A 27 8.05 -6.85 -7.49
N ARG A 28 7.04 -6.28 -8.14
CA ARG A 28 6.15 -6.99 -9.07
C ARG A 28 6.93 -7.67 -10.20
N ASP A 29 7.74 -6.91 -10.93
CA ASP A 29 8.39 -7.39 -12.15
C ASP A 29 9.56 -8.35 -11.87
N SER A 30 10.21 -8.23 -10.71
CA SER A 30 11.21 -9.20 -10.22
C SER A 30 10.59 -10.38 -9.46
N SER A 31 9.28 -10.37 -9.20
CA SER A 31 8.60 -11.32 -8.30
C SER A 31 9.23 -11.44 -6.91
N THR A 32 9.89 -10.37 -6.45
CA THR A 32 10.52 -10.30 -5.14
C THR A 32 9.55 -9.68 -4.16
N CYS A 33 9.01 -10.49 -3.25
CA CYS A 33 8.16 -9.99 -2.18
C CYS A 33 8.99 -9.16 -1.18
N PRO A 34 8.60 -7.92 -0.86
CA PRO A 34 9.24 -7.15 0.20
C PRO A 34 8.96 -7.74 1.58
N THR A 35 9.76 -7.34 2.57
CA THR A 35 9.42 -7.54 3.99
C THR A 35 8.32 -6.56 4.42
N MET A 36 7.60 -6.87 5.50
CA MET A 36 6.52 -6.00 5.98
C MET A 36 7.02 -4.60 6.37
N PRO A 37 8.18 -4.45 7.05
CA PRO A 37 8.76 -3.13 7.31
C PRO A 37 9.13 -2.36 6.03
N GLU A 38 9.64 -3.03 5.00
CA GLU A 38 9.95 -2.37 3.71
C GLU A 38 8.68 -1.91 3.00
N TYR A 39 7.64 -2.73 2.99
CA TYR A 39 6.32 -2.36 2.46
C TYR A 39 5.76 -1.15 3.22
N LEU A 40 5.74 -1.19 4.56
CA LEU A 40 5.24 -0.09 5.40
C LEU A 40 6.05 1.21 5.22
N LYS A 41 7.36 1.09 5.03
CA LYS A 41 8.23 2.24 4.73
C LYS A 41 7.91 2.82 3.35
N MET A 42 7.69 1.97 2.35
CA MET A 42 7.34 2.38 0.99
C MET A 42 6.01 3.15 0.99
N ILE A 43 4.95 2.61 1.61
CA ILE A 43 3.62 3.28 1.63
C ILE A 43 3.67 4.60 2.41
N SER A 44 4.44 4.66 3.49
CA SER A 44 4.61 5.87 4.30
C SER A 44 5.25 7.01 3.52
N ASN A 45 6.11 6.68 2.56
CA ASN A 45 6.71 7.69 1.70
C ASN A 45 5.83 8.03 0.49
N LYS A 46 5.11 7.04 -0.08
CA LYS A 46 4.31 7.20 -1.31
C LYS A 46 3.10 8.10 -1.05
N THR A 47 2.30 7.71 -0.07
CA THR A 47 1.06 8.40 0.28
C THR A 47 1.36 9.54 1.27
N GLY A 48 2.36 9.36 2.14
CA GLY A 48 2.77 10.40 3.08
C GLY A 48 3.40 11.62 2.41
N GLY A 49 4.11 11.48 1.27
CA GLY A 49 4.68 12.62 0.55
C GLY A 49 3.63 13.67 0.15
N LEU A 50 2.52 13.21 -0.44
CA LEU A 50 1.41 14.10 -0.83
C LEU A 50 0.73 14.76 0.38
N PHE A 51 0.49 13.99 1.44
CA PHE A 51 -0.09 14.54 2.67
C PHE A 51 0.86 15.52 3.38
N ARG A 52 2.18 15.27 3.37
CA ARG A 52 3.20 16.18 3.91
C ARG A 52 3.22 17.49 3.14
N ILE A 53 3.18 17.46 1.81
CA ILE A 53 3.05 18.67 0.97
C ILE A 53 1.78 19.43 1.34
N THR A 54 0.65 18.74 1.42
CA THR A 54 -0.65 19.34 1.73
C THR A 54 -0.64 20.06 3.08
N ILE A 55 -0.16 19.40 4.14
CA ILE A 55 -0.11 20.00 5.47
C ILE A 55 0.92 21.13 5.56
N ARG A 56 2.06 21.02 4.89
CA ARG A 56 3.04 22.11 4.85
C ARG A 56 2.49 23.34 4.13
N LEU A 57 1.78 23.16 3.03
CA LEU A 57 1.09 24.27 2.35
C LEU A 57 0.03 24.91 3.25
N MET A 58 -0.79 24.11 3.94
CA MET A 58 -1.77 24.62 4.90
C MET A 58 -1.12 25.37 6.07
N GLN A 59 0.03 24.90 6.57
CA GLN A 59 0.78 25.52 7.65
C GLN A 59 1.40 26.86 7.25
N LEU A 60 1.83 27.03 5.99
CA LEU A 60 2.36 28.31 5.49
C LEU A 60 1.33 29.43 5.54
N GLU A 61 0.05 29.10 5.33
CA GLU A 61 -1.08 30.03 5.35
C GLU A 61 -1.81 30.08 6.71
N SER A 62 -1.21 29.52 7.76
CA SER A 62 -1.84 29.34 9.06
C SER A 62 -0.93 29.83 10.19
N THR A 63 -1.53 30.28 11.30
CA THR A 63 -0.78 30.61 12.53
C THR A 63 -0.47 29.38 13.40
N CYS A 64 -0.98 28.20 13.03
CA CYS A 64 -0.75 26.93 13.72
C CYS A 64 0.63 26.35 13.37
N SER A 65 1.48 26.21 14.39
CA SER A 65 2.83 25.62 14.29
C SER A 65 2.91 24.17 14.77
N ARG A 66 1.76 23.50 14.98
CA ARG A 66 1.75 22.10 15.43
C ARG A 66 2.34 21.19 14.36
N ASP A 67 3.26 20.32 14.78
CA ASP A 67 3.79 19.27 13.93
C ASP A 67 2.76 18.14 13.80
N ASN A 68 2.18 18.01 12.60
CA ASN A 68 1.17 17.00 12.28
C ASN A 68 1.75 15.87 11.41
N ILE A 69 3.08 15.76 11.27
CA ILE A 69 3.72 14.78 10.38
C ILE A 69 3.40 13.35 10.83
N GLN A 70 3.44 13.05 12.13
CA GLN A 70 3.10 11.71 12.63
C GLN A 70 1.64 11.32 12.32
N LEU A 71 0.71 12.27 12.47
CA LEU A 71 -0.70 12.05 12.13
C LEU A 71 -0.86 11.74 10.63
N VAL A 72 -0.15 12.47 9.78
CA VAL A 72 -0.11 12.22 8.33
C VAL A 72 0.39 10.82 8.00
N GLU A 73 1.47 10.38 8.63
CA GLU A 73 2.03 9.05 8.37
C GLU A 73 1.07 7.94 8.76
N ILE A 74 0.35 8.10 9.87
CA ILE A 74 -0.70 7.17 10.29
C ILE A 74 -1.85 7.15 9.28
N LEU A 75 -2.34 8.33 8.86
CA LEU A 75 -3.41 8.43 7.87
C LEU A 75 -3.01 7.84 6.52
N ALA A 76 -1.77 8.04 6.09
CA ALA A 76 -1.22 7.48 4.86
C ALA A 76 -1.20 5.95 4.88
N LYS A 77 -0.73 5.35 5.98
CA LYS A 77 -0.72 3.89 6.16
C LYS A 77 -2.14 3.33 6.18
N LEU A 78 -3.03 3.94 6.97
CA LEU A 78 -4.43 3.51 7.07
C LEU A 78 -5.14 3.60 5.71
N TYR A 79 -4.91 4.67 4.94
CA TYR A 79 -5.48 4.82 3.61
C TYR A 79 -5.04 3.69 2.68
N GLN A 80 -3.74 3.39 2.62
CA GLN A 80 -3.23 2.36 1.72
C GLN A 80 -3.65 0.94 2.12
N ILE A 81 -3.60 0.60 3.41
CA ILE A 81 -4.02 -0.72 3.91
C ILE A 81 -5.50 -0.94 3.63
N ARG A 82 -6.33 0.08 3.84
CA ARG A 82 -7.76 0.02 3.52
C ARG A 82 -8.03 -0.10 2.02
N ASP A 83 -7.26 0.59 1.18
CA ASP A 83 -7.37 0.52 -0.28
C ASP A 83 -7.06 -0.90 -0.78
N ASP A 84 -5.95 -1.47 -0.31
CA ASP A 84 -5.58 -2.86 -0.57
C ASP A 84 -6.71 -3.81 -0.09
N TYR A 85 -7.21 -3.66 1.14
CA TYR A 85 -8.27 -4.54 1.68
C TYR A 85 -9.53 -4.52 0.82
N LYS A 86 -9.96 -3.32 0.40
CA LYS A 86 -11.14 -3.16 -0.45
C LYS A 86 -10.97 -3.80 -1.82
N ASN A 87 -9.76 -3.76 -2.39
CA ASN A 87 -9.46 -4.36 -3.70
C ASN A 87 -9.77 -5.87 -3.70
N LEU A 88 -9.59 -6.55 -2.55
CA LEU A 88 -9.74 -7.99 -2.46
C LEU A 88 -11.09 -8.47 -1.90
N ARG A 89 -11.71 -7.73 -0.97
CA ARG A 89 -12.88 -8.20 -0.18
C ARG A 89 -14.25 -7.63 -0.60
N SER A 90 -14.30 -6.75 -1.60
CA SER A 90 -15.54 -6.00 -1.85
C SER A 90 -16.57 -6.79 -2.68
N ASP A 91 -17.59 -7.32 -2.00
CA ASP A 91 -18.81 -7.91 -2.58
C ASP A 91 -19.56 -6.96 -3.56
N VAL A 92 -19.39 -5.64 -3.37
CA VAL A 92 -19.98 -4.60 -4.23
C VAL A 92 -19.10 -4.35 -5.48
N TYR A 93 -17.79 -4.60 -5.41
CA TYR A 93 -16.89 -4.45 -6.55
C TYR A 93 -16.84 -5.70 -7.43
N ALA A 94 -17.09 -6.90 -6.88
CA ALA A 94 -17.22 -8.13 -7.65
C ALA A 94 -18.28 -8.06 -8.77
N GLN A 95 -19.25 -7.13 -8.68
CA GLN A 95 -20.26 -6.90 -9.72
C GLN A 95 -19.90 -5.80 -10.75
N GLN A 96 -18.87 -4.97 -10.51
CA GLN A 96 -18.57 -3.79 -11.35
C GLN A 96 -17.11 -3.67 -11.83
N LYS A 97 -16.17 -4.40 -11.21
CA LYS A 97 -14.77 -4.57 -11.62
C LYS A 97 -14.39 -6.03 -11.40
N GLY A 98 -13.50 -6.58 -12.23
CA GLY A 98 -13.03 -7.95 -12.07
C GLY A 98 -12.59 -8.22 -10.62
N VAL A 99 -12.91 -9.39 -10.10
CA VAL A 99 -12.49 -9.85 -8.77
C VAL A 99 -10.96 -9.64 -8.66
N CYS A 100 -10.46 -8.98 -7.61
CA CYS A 100 -9.02 -8.82 -7.30
C CYS A 100 -8.16 -8.23 -8.45
N ASP A 101 -8.31 -6.94 -8.75
CA ASP A 101 -7.45 -6.24 -9.73
C ASP A 101 -5.95 -6.35 -9.35
N ASP A 102 -5.62 -6.30 -8.05
CA ASP A 102 -4.23 -6.39 -7.57
C ASP A 102 -3.56 -7.73 -7.93
N THR A 103 -4.31 -8.85 -7.98
CA THR A 103 -3.72 -10.14 -8.38
C THR A 103 -3.52 -10.24 -9.90
N THR A 104 -4.37 -9.58 -10.70
CA THR A 104 -4.15 -9.43 -12.14
C THR A 104 -2.97 -8.53 -12.44
N GLU A 105 -2.77 -7.47 -11.66
CA GLU A 105 -1.58 -6.63 -11.78
C GLU A 105 -0.32 -7.36 -11.30
N GLY A 106 -0.44 -8.36 -10.44
CA GLY A 106 0.67 -9.07 -9.81
C GLY A 106 1.27 -8.29 -8.63
N LYS A 107 0.50 -7.38 -8.05
CA LYS A 107 0.93 -6.46 -6.99
C LYS A 107 1.09 -7.18 -5.66
N PHE A 108 2.15 -6.86 -4.93
CA PHE A 108 2.36 -7.32 -3.56
C PHE A 108 1.62 -6.39 -2.58
N SER A 109 0.29 -6.54 -2.48
CA SER A 109 -0.54 -5.81 -1.52
C SER A 109 -0.32 -6.30 -0.08
N PHE A 110 -0.81 -5.55 0.91
CA PHE A 110 -0.49 -5.76 2.33
C PHE A 110 -0.69 -7.21 2.83
N PHE A 111 -1.85 -7.82 2.58
CA PHE A 111 -2.12 -9.21 2.99
C PHE A 111 -1.38 -10.25 2.15
N ILE A 112 -1.02 -9.94 0.90
CA ILE A 112 -0.17 -10.79 0.05
C ILE A 112 1.25 -10.81 0.64
N VAL A 113 1.78 -9.65 1.01
CA VAL A 113 3.07 -9.52 1.69
C VAL A 113 3.09 -10.29 3.01
N HIS A 114 2.01 -10.19 3.80
CA HIS A 114 1.85 -10.98 5.03
C HIS A 114 1.81 -12.49 4.75
N ASN A 115 0.95 -12.95 3.83
CA ASN A 115 0.81 -14.37 3.51
C ASN A 115 2.14 -14.99 3.08
N VAL A 116 2.87 -14.32 2.19
CA VAL A 116 4.15 -14.79 1.66
C VAL A 116 5.24 -14.84 2.74
N GLN A 117 5.13 -14.04 3.81
CA GLN A 117 6.05 -14.10 4.95
C GLN A 117 5.68 -15.18 5.97
N VAL A 118 4.38 -15.43 6.17
CA VAL A 118 3.89 -16.47 7.08
C VAL A 118 4.09 -17.86 6.48
N ASP A 119 3.87 -18.02 5.17
CA ASP A 119 4.04 -19.27 4.44
C ASP A 119 4.96 -19.06 3.21
N PRO A 120 6.28 -18.99 3.42
CA PRO A 120 7.24 -18.73 2.35
C PRO A 120 7.41 -19.90 1.36
N ASP A 121 7.05 -21.12 1.78
CA ASP A 121 7.16 -22.33 0.97
C ASP A 121 6.00 -22.48 -0.02
N SER A 122 4.83 -21.92 0.31
CA SER A 122 3.69 -21.89 -0.60
C SER A 122 3.95 -20.98 -1.80
N LYS A 123 3.99 -21.60 -2.97
CA LYS A 123 4.17 -20.91 -4.25
C LYS A 123 2.85 -20.48 -4.90
N VAL A 124 1.71 -20.84 -4.32
CA VAL A 124 0.38 -20.60 -4.94
C VAL A 124 0.20 -19.13 -5.25
N VAL A 125 0.31 -18.28 -4.22
CA VAL A 125 0.11 -16.83 -4.37
C VAL A 125 1.12 -16.22 -5.36
N ARG A 126 2.42 -16.56 -5.22
CA ARG A 126 3.46 -16.05 -6.14
C ARG A 126 3.22 -16.44 -7.59
N ASN A 127 2.85 -17.71 -7.84
CA ASN A 127 2.59 -18.20 -9.18
C ASN A 127 1.37 -17.50 -9.80
N VAL A 128 0.32 -17.25 -9.03
CA VAL A 128 -0.87 -16.53 -9.52
C VAL A 128 -0.54 -15.07 -9.85
N LEU A 129 0.22 -14.38 -9.00
CA LEU A 129 0.67 -13.01 -9.26
C LEU A 129 1.53 -12.91 -10.54
N GLN A 130 2.38 -13.92 -10.79
CA GLN A 130 3.19 -13.98 -12.01
C GLN A 130 2.37 -14.22 -13.28
N GLN A 131 1.28 -14.99 -13.17
CA GLN A 131 0.40 -15.26 -14.30
C GLN A 131 -0.37 -14.02 -14.75
N LYS A 132 -0.53 -13.02 -13.86
CA LYS A 132 -1.31 -11.80 -14.14
C LYS A 132 -2.68 -12.13 -14.75
N THR A 133 -3.29 -13.20 -14.23
CA THR A 133 -4.49 -13.81 -14.80
C THR A 133 -5.74 -13.02 -14.41
N ASP A 134 -6.76 -13.10 -15.25
CA ASP A 134 -8.10 -12.60 -14.95
C ASP A 134 -9.11 -13.75 -14.69
N ASP A 135 -8.65 -15.01 -14.65
CA ASP A 135 -9.53 -16.14 -14.30
C ASP A 135 -9.89 -16.10 -12.81
N GLY A 136 -11.16 -15.79 -12.52
CA GLY A 136 -11.70 -15.72 -11.17
C GLY A 136 -11.48 -16.99 -10.33
N ARG A 137 -11.48 -18.18 -10.95
CA ARG A 137 -11.26 -19.45 -10.23
C ARG A 137 -9.82 -19.59 -9.76
N ILE A 138 -8.87 -19.06 -10.53
CA ILE A 138 -7.46 -19.03 -10.11
C ILE A 138 -7.29 -18.02 -8.97
N LYS A 139 -7.98 -16.88 -9.04
CA LYS A 139 -7.97 -15.85 -7.98
C LYS A 139 -8.59 -16.36 -6.67
N GLU A 140 -9.62 -17.21 -6.72
CA GLU A 140 -10.18 -17.88 -5.52
C GLU A 140 -9.13 -18.69 -4.75
N SER A 141 -8.19 -19.34 -5.43
CA SER A 141 -7.11 -20.07 -4.75
C SER A 141 -6.20 -19.16 -3.92
N VAL A 142 -6.01 -17.90 -4.34
CA VAL A 142 -5.28 -16.90 -3.56
C VAL A 142 -6.06 -16.53 -2.31
N ILE A 143 -7.36 -16.32 -2.43
CA ILE A 143 -8.23 -15.99 -1.28
C ILE A 143 -8.15 -17.10 -0.22
N LEU A 144 -8.24 -18.36 -0.62
CA LEU A 144 -8.14 -19.50 0.29
C LEU A 144 -6.77 -19.55 1.00
N CYS A 145 -5.68 -19.26 0.29
CA CYS A 145 -4.36 -19.16 0.92
C CYS A 145 -4.31 -18.02 1.95
N LEU A 146 -4.84 -16.85 1.61
CA LEU A 146 -4.90 -15.70 2.53
C LEU A 146 -5.73 -15.99 3.79
N GLU A 147 -6.81 -16.76 3.65
CA GLU A 147 -7.60 -17.24 4.79
C GLU A 147 -6.79 -18.22 5.65
N SER A 148 -6.10 -19.19 5.05
CA SER A 148 -5.29 -20.17 5.79
C SER A 148 -4.13 -19.58 6.58
N THR A 149 -3.58 -18.44 6.14
CA THR A 149 -2.52 -17.72 6.85
C THR A 149 -3.05 -16.60 7.74
N HIS A 150 -4.37 -16.51 7.94
CA HIS A 150 -5.02 -15.45 8.72
C HIS A 150 -4.66 -14.02 8.26
N SER A 151 -4.31 -13.83 6.97
CA SER A 151 -3.85 -12.53 6.46
C SER A 151 -4.94 -11.47 6.49
N PHE A 152 -6.21 -11.86 6.34
CA PHE A 152 -7.33 -10.94 6.47
C PHE A 152 -7.48 -10.43 7.90
N GLN A 153 -7.46 -11.34 8.88
CA GLN A 153 -7.54 -11.00 10.29
C GLN A 153 -6.36 -10.09 10.70
N TYR A 154 -5.14 -10.44 10.27
CA TYR A 154 -3.97 -9.60 10.52
C TYR A 154 -4.15 -8.19 9.96
N THR A 155 -4.75 -8.05 8.77
CA THR A 155 -5.01 -6.74 8.17
C THR A 155 -6.07 -5.93 8.92
N GLU A 156 -7.06 -6.59 9.52
CA GLU A 156 -8.13 -5.94 10.30
C GLU A 156 -7.65 -5.49 11.70
N GLU A 157 -6.61 -6.13 12.24
CA GLU A 157 -6.03 -5.79 13.55
C GLU A 157 -5.02 -4.62 13.51
N VAL A 158 -4.50 -4.28 12.32
CA VAL A 158 -3.51 -3.21 12.09
C VAL A 158 -4.18 -1.85 11.86
#